data_AF-A0A1H4HJZ2-F1
#
_entry.id   AF-A0A1H4HJZ2-F1
#
_cell.length_a   1.000
_cell.length_b   1.000
_cell.length_c   1.000
_cell.angle_alpha   90.00
_cell.angle_beta   90.00
_cell.angle_gamma   90.00
#
_symmetry.space_group_name_H-M   'P 1'
#
loop_
_entity.id
_entity.type
_entity.pdbx_description
1 polymer ?
#
loop_
_entity_poly.entity_id
_entity_poly.type
_entity_poly.pdbx_seq_one_letter_code
_entity_poly.pdbx_strand_id
1 'polypeptide(L)'
;MKIVKHYSDDFKREVVQHYLSSDDSMQKTADKFKLAVPASVGQWVSKFGGEFRTAVMNKSPEKPKTETPDTHEGMAKRIKELEEALERERLMNLATNKMIDIAERDLNISIRKKSGAKQSKK
;
A
#
# COMPACT_ATOMS: atom_id res chain seq x y z
N MET A 1 -27.35 44.25 16.93
CA MET A 1 -25.91 44.34 16.59
C MET A 1 -25.32 42.94 16.67
N LYS A 2 -24.69 42.43 15.61
CA LYS A 2 -24.01 41.12 15.65
C LYS A 2 -22.69 41.32 16.39
N ILE A 3 -22.57 40.78 17.60
CA ILE A 3 -21.31 40.81 18.35
C ILE A 3 -20.37 39.82 17.67
N VAL A 4 -19.42 40.34 16.90
CA VAL A 4 -18.37 39.52 16.28
C VAL A 4 -17.34 39.23 17.36
N LYS A 5 -17.33 37.98 17.85
CA LYS A 5 -16.26 37.52 18.73
C LYS A 5 -14.99 37.37 17.90
N HIS A 6 -13.97 38.16 18.23
CA HIS A 6 -12.66 38.05 17.62
C HIS A 6 -11.85 36.97 18.35
N TYR A 7 -11.32 36.03 17.58
CA TYR A 7 -10.42 34.99 18.07
C TYR A 7 -9.01 35.24 17.52
N SER A 8 -7.97 35.02 18.33
CA SER A 8 -6.59 35.08 17.84
C SER A 8 -6.34 33.97 16.83
N ASP A 9 -5.34 34.15 15.97
CA ASP A 9 -5.00 33.15 14.96
C ASP A 9 -4.43 31.88 15.59
N ASP A 10 -3.73 31.97 16.72
CA ASP A 10 -3.22 30.81 17.46
C ASP A 10 -4.36 29.93 18.00
N PHE A 11 -5.40 30.54 18.54
CA PHE A 11 -6.57 29.82 19.03
C PHE A 11 -7.31 29.10 17.88
N LYS A 12 -7.44 29.75 16.71
CA LYS A 12 -8.04 29.11 15.53
C LYS A 12 -7.23 27.88 15.08
N ARG A 13 -5.90 27.98 15.14
CA ARG A 13 -4.99 26.89 14.78
C ARG A 13 -5.16 25.70 15.72
N GLU A 14 -5.23 25.93 17.03
CA GLU A 14 -5.46 24.88 18.04
C GLU A 14 -6.79 24.13 17.81
N VAL A 15 -7.87 24.88 17.54
CA VAL A 15 -9.19 24.31 17.25
C VAL A 15 -9.16 23.43 15.98
N VAL A 16 -8.51 23.90 14.92
CA VAL A 16 -8.38 23.16 13.66
C VAL A 16 -7.52 21.91 13.84
N GLN A 17 -6.41 22.01 14.60
CA GLN A 17 -5.58 20.86 14.92
C GLN A 17 -6.37 19.79 15.68
N HIS A 18 -7.14 20.19 16.69
CA HIS A 18 -8.00 19.30 17.45
C HIS A 18 -9.02 18.61 16.54
N TYR A 19 -9.71 19.37 15.69
CA TYR A 19 -10.70 18.85 14.73
C TYR A 19 -10.11 17.85 13.74
N LEU A 20 -8.87 18.07 13.26
CA LEU A 20 -8.20 17.16 12.34
C LEU A 20 -7.63 15.92 13.03
N SER A 21 -7.32 16.02 14.33
CA SER A 21 -6.79 14.91 15.12
C SER A 21 -7.86 14.01 15.74
N SER A 22 -9.07 14.54 15.94
CA SER A 22 -10.20 13.86 16.57
C SER A 22 -11.28 13.53 15.53
N ASP A 23 -11.99 12.42 15.70
CA ASP A 23 -13.17 12.07 14.86
C ASP A 23 -14.44 12.81 15.33
N ASP A 24 -14.26 14.07 15.74
CA ASP A 24 -15.33 14.90 16.29
C ASP A 24 -16.05 15.68 15.20
N SER A 25 -17.38 15.81 15.33
CA SER A 25 -18.14 16.70 14.46
C SER A 25 -17.78 18.17 14.72
N MET A 26 -18.04 19.03 13.73
CA MET A 26 -17.82 20.47 13.88
C MET A 26 -18.59 21.06 15.07
N GLN A 27 -19.77 20.51 15.37
CA GLN A 27 -20.59 20.90 16.53
C GLN A 27 -19.91 20.50 17.84
N LYS A 28 -19.47 19.24 17.99
CA LYS A 28 -18.78 18.77 19.20
C LYS A 28 -17.50 19.55 19.47
N THR A 29 -16.75 19.87 18.42
CA THR A 29 -15.55 20.71 18.53
C THR A 29 -15.92 22.13 18.97
N ALA A 30 -16.96 22.72 18.38
CA ALA A 30 -17.45 24.03 18.78
C ALA A 30 -17.90 24.08 20.24
N ASP A 31 -18.62 23.06 20.72
CA ASP A 31 -19.06 22.97 22.11
C ASP A 31 -17.88 22.86 23.07
N LYS A 32 -16.87 22.04 22.72
CA LYS A 32 -15.64 21.87 23.52
C LYS A 32 -14.86 23.18 23.69
N PHE A 33 -14.75 23.96 22.62
CA PHE A 33 -14.06 25.26 22.61
C PHE A 33 -14.98 26.46 22.89
N LYS A 34 -16.24 26.21 23.27
CA LYS A 34 -17.29 27.22 23.55
C LYS A 34 -17.44 28.26 22.43
N LEU A 35 -17.35 27.81 21.19
CA LEU A 35 -17.51 28.64 20.01
C LEU A 35 -18.98 29.01 19.83
N ALA A 36 -19.23 30.29 19.53
CA ALA A 36 -20.58 30.78 19.31
C ALA A 36 -21.22 30.21 18.03
N VAL A 37 -20.42 29.82 17.05
CA VAL A 37 -20.89 29.37 15.74
C VAL A 37 -20.06 28.18 15.27
N PRO A 38 -20.67 26.98 15.13
CA PRO A 38 -19.96 25.80 14.62
C PRO A 38 -19.40 25.96 13.20
N ALA A 39 -20.06 26.77 12.36
CA ALA A 39 -19.61 27.06 11.00
C ALA A 39 -18.24 27.79 10.96
N SER A 40 -17.84 28.47 12.03
CA SER A 40 -16.51 29.11 12.11
C SER A 40 -15.38 28.08 12.06
N VAL A 41 -15.59 26.87 12.59
CA VAL A 41 -14.62 25.77 12.51
C VAL A 41 -14.37 25.39 11.06
N GLY A 42 -15.42 25.22 10.25
CA GLY A 42 -15.29 24.89 8.83
C GLY A 42 -14.55 25.96 8.03
N GLN A 43 -14.80 27.24 8.32
CA GLN A 43 -14.07 28.36 7.70
C GLN A 43 -12.58 28.34 8.07
N TRP A 44 -12.25 28.04 9.31
CA TRP A 44 -10.85 27.93 9.76
C TRP A 44 -10.15 26.69 9.21
N VAL A 45 -10.85 25.56 9.10
CA VAL A 45 -10.32 24.34 8.44
C VAL A 45 -10.04 24.62 6.96
N SER A 46 -10.88 25.39 6.27
CA SER A 46 -10.61 25.79 4.88
C SER A 46 -9.38 26.70 4.78
N LYS A 47 -9.25 27.67 5.71
CA LYS A 47 -8.15 28.65 5.73
C LYS A 47 -6.80 28.06 6.15
N PHE A 48 -6.77 27.27 7.21
CA PHE A 48 -5.54 26.72 7.82
C PHE A 48 -5.32 25.24 7.50
N GLY A 49 -6.33 24.54 6.98
CA GLY A 49 -6.22 23.10 6.71
C GLY A 49 -5.18 22.75 5.66
N GLY A 50 -4.76 23.67 4.80
CA GLY A 50 -3.60 23.48 3.93
C GLY A 50 -2.29 23.31 4.73
N GLU A 51 -2.09 24.17 5.73
CA GLU A 51 -0.92 24.14 6.63
C GLU A 51 -0.93 22.91 7.55
N PHE A 52 -2.12 22.47 7.98
CA PHE A 52 -2.25 21.24 8.76
C PHE A 52 -2.15 19.97 7.92
N ARG A 53 -2.58 19.98 6.65
CA ARG A 53 -2.38 18.83 5.74
C ARG A 53 -0.90 18.60 5.46
N THR A 54 -0.12 19.66 5.24
CA THR A 54 1.34 19.53 5.07
C THR A 54 2.02 19.13 6.39
N ALA A 55 1.55 19.61 7.53
CA ALA A 55 2.04 19.19 8.84
C ALA A 55 1.67 17.74 9.20
N VAL A 56 0.49 17.25 8.80
CA VAL A 56 0.06 15.84 9.00
C VAL A 56 0.81 14.90 8.07
N MET A 57 1.13 15.33 6.84
CA MET A 57 2.04 14.59 5.96
C MET A 57 3.47 14.50 6.54
N ASN A 58 3.91 15.51 7.29
CA ASN A 58 5.22 15.53 7.98
C ASN A 58 5.20 14.97 9.42
N LYS A 59 4.01 14.72 9.98
CA LYS A 59 3.79 14.03 11.26
C LYS A 59 3.04 12.73 11.00
N SER A 60 3.58 11.89 10.13
CA SER A 60 3.22 10.48 10.23
C SER A 60 3.68 10.01 11.61
N PRO A 61 2.79 9.44 12.44
CA PRO A 61 3.25 8.75 13.64
C PRO A 61 4.23 7.69 13.17
N GLU A 62 5.34 7.53 13.89
CA GLU A 62 6.19 6.35 13.80
C GLU A 62 5.30 5.14 14.09
N LYS A 63 4.70 4.59 13.03
CA LYS A 63 4.03 3.30 13.08
C LYS A 63 5.14 2.26 13.26
N PRO A 64 4.93 1.24 14.11
CA PRO A 64 5.88 0.16 14.28
C PRO A 64 6.13 -0.45 12.91
N LYS A 65 7.39 -0.83 12.66
CA LYS A 65 7.90 -1.50 11.46
C LYS A 65 7.01 -2.69 11.06
N THR A 66 5.92 -2.42 10.36
CA THR A 66 5.21 -3.42 9.57
C THR A 66 5.77 -3.29 8.18
N GLU A 67 6.55 -4.30 7.80
CA GLU A 67 7.19 -4.47 6.50
C GLU A 67 6.12 -4.33 5.41
N THR A 68 5.97 -3.14 4.85
CA THR A 68 5.17 -2.94 3.65
C THR A 68 6.01 -3.42 2.45
N PRO A 69 5.40 -4.17 1.51
CA PRO A 69 6.11 -4.82 0.40
C PRO A 69 6.79 -3.85 -0.58
N ASP A 70 6.53 -2.55 -0.48
CA ASP A 70 7.09 -1.51 -1.36
C ASP A 70 8.39 -0.87 -0.84
N THR A 71 8.92 -1.31 0.31
CA THR A 71 10.24 -0.88 0.77
C THR A 71 11.33 -1.56 -0.07
N HIS A 72 12.41 -0.86 -0.44
CA HIS A 72 13.52 -1.40 -1.24
C HIS A 72 14.08 -2.73 -0.68
N GLU A 73 14.14 -2.85 0.65
CA GLU A 73 14.57 -4.08 1.32
C GLU A 73 13.55 -5.23 1.17
N GLY A 74 12.25 -4.93 1.19
CA GLY A 74 11.18 -5.91 0.94
C GLY A 74 11.20 -6.42 -0.49
N MET A 75 11.42 -5.53 -1.46
CA MET A 75 11.58 -5.87 -2.87
C MET A 75 12.82 -6.76 -3.10
N ALA A 76 13.95 -6.45 -2.48
CA ALA A 76 15.16 -7.26 -2.59
C ALA A 76 14.98 -8.69 -2.04
N LYS A 77 14.30 -8.83 -0.89
CA LYS A 77 13.94 -10.16 -0.34
C LYS A 77 13.07 -10.93 -1.33
N ARG A 78 12.06 -10.28 -1.90
CA ARG A 78 11.14 -10.91 -2.86
C ARG A 78 11.83 -11.36 -4.14
N ILE A 79 12.76 -10.56 -4.67
CA ILE A 79 13.57 -10.92 -5.85
C ILE A 79 14.38 -12.19 -5.54
N LYS A 80 15.07 -12.21 -4.40
CA LYS A 80 15.89 -13.37 -4.01
C LYS A 80 15.05 -14.66 -3.88
N GLU A 81 13.89 -14.58 -3.23
CA GLU A 81 12.98 -15.73 -3.11
C GLU A 81 12.48 -16.23 -4.46
N LEU A 82 12.14 -15.31 -5.38
CA LEU A 82 11.66 -15.65 -6.72
C LEU A 82 12.76 -16.28 -7.57
N GLU A 83 14.00 -15.78 -7.48
CA GLU A 83 15.16 -16.36 -8.17
C GLU A 83 15.46 -17.78 -7.69
N GLU A 84 15.43 -18.02 -6.38
CA GLU A 84 15.63 -19.36 -5.81
C GLU A 84 14.54 -20.34 -6.23
N ALA A 85 13.28 -19.89 -6.27
CA ALA A 85 12.17 -20.71 -6.76
C ALA A 85 12.35 -21.07 -8.25
N LEU A 86 12.75 -20.10 -9.07
CA LEU A 86 13.01 -20.29 -10.49
C LEU A 86 14.15 -21.29 -10.73
N GLU A 87 15.22 -21.20 -9.95
CA GLU A 87 16.36 -22.11 -10.07
C GLU A 87 16.00 -23.54 -9.68
N ARG A 88 15.25 -23.72 -8.58
CA ARG A 88 14.73 -25.02 -8.16
C ARG A 88 13.85 -25.65 -9.24
N GLU A 89 12.96 -24.87 -9.85
CA GLU A 89 12.08 -25.37 -10.90
C GLU A 89 12.86 -25.73 -12.18
N ARG A 90 13.86 -24.93 -12.57
CA ARG A 90 14.75 -25.26 -13.69
C ARG A 90 15.51 -26.55 -13.45
N LEU A 91 16.04 -26.75 -12.24
CA LEU A 91 16.73 -27.98 -11.86
C LEU A 91 15.79 -29.19 -11.91
N MET A 92 14.58 -29.06 -11.38
CA MET A 92 13.57 -30.14 -11.42
C MET A 92 13.15 -30.48 -12.84
N ASN A 93 12.96 -29.49 -13.71
CA ASN A 93 12.66 -29.72 -15.12
C ASN A 93 13.81 -30.44 -15.82
N LEU A 94 15.06 -30.05 -15.57
CA LEU A 94 16.24 -30.70 -16.14
C LEU A 94 16.35 -32.16 -15.67
N ALA A 95 16.17 -32.41 -14.38
CA ALA A 95 16.19 -33.75 -13.80
C ALA A 95 15.07 -34.62 -14.38
N THR A 96 13.86 -34.07 -14.50
CA THR A 96 12.69 -34.78 -15.05
C THR A 96 12.91 -35.16 -16.51
N ASN A 97 13.38 -34.23 -17.34
CA ASN A 97 13.74 -34.53 -18.73
C ASN A 97 14.83 -35.62 -18.81
N LYS A 98 15.82 -35.56 -17.93
CA LYS A 98 16.88 -36.58 -17.90
C LYS A 98 16.34 -37.96 -17.50
N MET A 99 15.41 -38.02 -16.55
CA MET A 99 14.73 -39.27 -16.19
C MET A 99 13.91 -39.82 -17.37
N ILE A 100 13.25 -38.95 -18.14
CA ILE A 100 12.55 -39.33 -19.37
C ILE A 100 13.54 -39.92 -20.39
N ASP A 101 14.70 -39.29 -20.60
CA ASP A 101 15.73 -39.81 -21.52
C ASP A 101 16.21 -41.21 -21.11
N ILE A 102 16.42 -41.45 -19.81
CA ILE A 102 16.84 -42.75 -19.28
C ILE A 102 15.73 -43.78 -19.49
N ALA A 103 14.47 -43.43 -19.20
CA ALA A 103 13.34 -44.34 -19.38
C ALA A 103 13.11 -44.68 -20.86
N GLU A 104 13.24 -43.71 -21.76
CA GLU A 104 13.14 -43.95 -23.20
C GLU A 104 14.28 -44.82 -23.73
N ARG A 105 15.50 -44.63 -23.21
CA ARG A 105 16.71 -45.37 -23.64
C ARG A 105 16.78 -46.79 -23.11
N ASP A 106 16.63 -46.96 -21.79
CA ASP A 106 16.97 -48.20 -21.10
C ASP A 106 15.73 -49.11 -20.93
N LEU A 107 14.54 -48.50 -20.81
CA LEU A 107 13.27 -49.23 -20.65
C LEU A 107 12.43 -49.29 -21.94
N ASN A 108 12.84 -48.55 -22.99
CA ASN A 108 12.16 -48.48 -24.29
C ASN A 108 10.67 -48.05 -24.20
N ILE A 109 10.32 -47.27 -23.16
CA ILE A 109 8.98 -46.73 -22.92
C ILE A 109 8.90 -45.36 -23.59
N SER A 110 8.02 -45.20 -24.59
CA SER A 110 7.86 -43.90 -25.29
C SER A 110 7.00 -42.94 -24.46
N ILE A 111 7.63 -42.03 -23.72
CA ILE A 111 6.93 -41.06 -22.85
C ILE A 111 6.69 -39.75 -23.60
N ARG A 112 7.64 -39.27 -24.40
CA ARG A 112 7.48 -38.06 -25.20
C ARG A 112 6.66 -38.35 -26.46
N LYS A 113 5.78 -37.41 -26.82
CA LYS A 113 5.08 -37.45 -28.12
C LYS A 113 6.11 -37.33 -29.25
N LYS A 114 6.18 -38.33 -30.14
CA LYS A 114 7.00 -38.26 -31.36
C LYS A 114 6.43 -37.16 -32.27
N SER A 115 7.29 -36.28 -32.78
CA SER A 115 6.91 -35.29 -33.79
C SER A 115 6.54 -36.01 -35.08
N GLY A 116 5.26 -36.20 -35.35
CA GLY A 116 4.83 -36.77 -36.62
C GLY A 116 3.35 -37.12 -36.75
N ALA A 117 2.59 -36.20 -37.34
CA ALA A 117 1.78 -36.50 -38.52
C ALA A 117 1.95 -35.32 -39.48
N LYS A 118 2.40 -35.55 -40.73
CA LYS A 118 2.49 -34.48 -41.73
C LYS A 118 1.10 -33.88 -41.90
N GLN A 119 0.96 -32.57 -41.69
CA GLN A 119 -0.27 -31.86 -42.00
C GLN A 119 -0.51 -32.01 -43.51
N SER A 120 -1.56 -32.75 -43.88
CA SER A 120 -2.03 -32.85 -45.26
C SER A 120 -2.39 -31.44 -45.70
N LYS A 121 -1.68 -30.92 -46.72
CA LYS A 121 -2.05 -29.65 -47.35
C LYS A 121 -3.33 -29.90 -48.14
N LYS A 122 -4.37 -29.12 -47.84
CA LYS A 122 -5.60 -29.04 -48.62
C LYS A 122 -5.47 -27.93 -49.65
#